data_AF-A0A399IC02-F1
#
_entry.id   AF-A0A399IC02-F1
#
_cell.length_a   1.000
_cell.length_b   1.000
_cell.length_c   1.000
_cell.angle_alpha   90.00
_cell.angle_beta   90.00
_cell.angle_gamma   90.00
#
_symmetry.space_group_name_H-M   'P 1'
#
loop_
_entity.id
_entity.type
_entity.pdbx_description
1 polymer ?
#
loop_
_entity_poly.entity_id
_entity_poly.type
_entity_poly.pdbx_seq_one_letter_code
_entity_poly.pdbx_strand_id
1 'polypeptide(L)' 'MGGNMEERITELELRFMHQENTIQELNDTVCRQEIAIERIERELTLLRNQLYAIEPGAGGKVDAEETPPHY' A
#
# COMPACT_ATOMS: atom_id res chain seq x y z
N MET A 1 -0.70 -53.83 -8.39
CA MET A 1 -0.10 -52.72 -7.62
C MET A 1 -0.24 -51.42 -8.42
N GLY A 2 -1.46 -50.85 -8.47
CA GLY A 2 -1.75 -49.59 -9.17
C GLY A 2 -2.41 -48.53 -8.29
N GLY A 3 -3.03 -48.92 -7.16
CA GLY A 3 -3.79 -48.00 -6.30
C GLY A 3 -2.98 -46.90 -5.61
N ASN A 4 -1.68 -47.12 -5.36
CA ASN A 4 -0.88 -46.15 -4.60
C ASN A 4 -0.55 -44.86 -5.39
N MET A 5 -0.48 -44.92 -6.73
CA MET A 5 -0.12 -43.74 -7.53
C MET A 5 -1.34 -42.86 -7.79
N GLU A 6 -2.49 -43.46 -8.14
CA GLU A 6 -3.75 -42.72 -8.34
C GLU A 6 -4.23 -42.05 -7.06
N GLU A 7 -4.10 -42.72 -5.90
CA GLU A 7 -4.42 -42.13 -4.58
C GLU A 7 -3.52 -40.92 -4.28
N ARG A 8 -2.21 -41.03 -4.54
CA ARG A 8 -1.26 -39.92 -4.34
C ARG A 8 -1.53 -38.75 -5.29
N ILE A 9 -1.89 -39.01 -6.54
CA ILE A 9 -2.28 -37.96 -7.50
C ILE A 9 -3.54 -37.25 -7.00
N THR A 10 -4.55 -38.00 -6.58
CA THR A 10 -5.81 -37.44 -6.05
C THR A 10 -5.55 -36.57 -4.82
N GLU A 11 -4.69 -37.02 -3.90
CA GLU A 11 -4.31 -36.23 -2.72
C GLU A 11 -3.60 -34.93 -3.12
N LEU A 12 -2.68 -34.99 -4.09
CA LEU A 12 -1.99 -33.81 -4.60
C LEU A 12 -2.93 -32.82 -5.28
N GLU A 13 -3.90 -33.30 -6.06
CA GLU A 13 -4.92 -32.46 -6.69
C GLU A 13 -5.78 -31.73 -5.65
N LEU A 14 -6.21 -32.44 -4.60
CA LEU A 14 -6.96 -31.82 -3.51
C LEU A 14 -6.14 -30.73 -2.79
N ARG A 15 -4.88 -31.02 -2.49
CA ARG A 15 -3.97 -30.05 -1.85
C ARG A 15 -3.70 -28.86 -2.75
N PHE A 16 -3.54 -29.09 -4.05
CA PHE A 16 -3.33 -28.05 -5.04
C PHE A 16 -4.56 -27.12 -5.13
N MET A 17 -5.77 -27.67 -5.22
CA MET A 17 -7.01 -26.86 -5.21
C MET A 17 -7.16 -26.04 -3.92
N HIS A 18 -6.80 -26.61 -2.77
CA HIS A 18 -6.82 -25.87 -1.51
C HIS A 18 -5.80 -24.72 -1.49
N GLN A 19 -4.60 -24.95 -2.02
CA GLN A 19 -3.58 -23.92 -2.16
C GLN A 19 -4.02 -22.82 -3.12
N GLU A 20 -4.63 -23.16 -4.25
CA GLU A 20 -5.16 -22.20 -5.21
C GLU A 20 -6.19 -21.27 -4.57
N ASN A 21 -7.15 -21.84 -3.82
CA ASN A 21 -8.13 -21.06 -3.07
C ASN A 21 -7.47 -20.14 -2.04
N THR A 22 -6.47 -20.66 -1.31
CA THR A 22 -5.74 -19.86 -0.31
C THR A 22 -5.01 -18.69 -0.96
N ILE A 23 -4.38 -18.91 -2.13
CA ILE A 23 -3.70 -17.85 -2.88
C ILE A 23 -4.70 -16.78 -3.32
N GLN A 24 -5.87 -17.17 -3.80
CA GLN A 24 -6.91 -16.23 -4.21
C GLN A 24 -7.41 -15.39 -3.02
N GLU A 25 -7.67 -16.02 -1.87
CA GLU A 25 -8.10 -15.31 -0.65
C GLU A 25 -7.04 -14.32 -0.14
N LEU A 26 -5.76 -14.70 -0.23
CA LEU A 26 -4.64 -13.83 0.11
C LEU A 26 -4.53 -12.67 -0.87
N ASN A 27 -4.68 -12.91 -2.17
CA ASN A 27 -4.66 -11.86 -3.19
C ASN A 27 -5.78 -10.84 -2.94
N ASP A 28 -7.01 -11.30 -2.73
CA ASP A 28 -8.15 -10.44 -2.42
C ASP A 28 -7.90 -9.60 -1.16
N THR A 29 -7.23 -10.18 -0.16
CA THR A 29 -6.87 -9.48 1.07
C THR A 29 -5.83 -8.39 0.82
N VAL A 30 -4.78 -8.70 0.06
CA VAL A 30 -3.73 -7.72 -0.32
C VAL A 30 -4.34 -6.56 -1.11
N CYS A 31 -5.19 -6.85 -2.09
CA CYS A 31 -5.87 -5.82 -2.89
C CYS A 31 -6.74 -4.90 -2.01
N ARG A 32 -7.49 -5.45 -1.04
CA ARG A 32 -8.26 -4.64 -0.08
C ARG A 32 -7.36 -3.78 0.80
N GLN A 33 -6.21 -4.31 1.22
CA GLN A 33 -5.24 -3.57 2.04
C GLN A 33 -4.60 -2.43 1.26
N GLU A 34 -4.25 -2.64 -0.01
CA GLU A 34 -3.69 -1.60 -0.88
C GLU A 34 -4.65 -0.41 -1.02
N ILE A 35 -5.93 -0.66 -1.29
CA ILE A 35 -6.96 0.39 -1.35
C ILE A 35 -7.07 1.15 -0.02
N ALA A 36 -6.97 0.45 1.12
CA ALA A 36 -7.02 1.08 2.43
C ALA A 36 -5.79 1.96 2.70
N ILE A 37 -4.60 1.52 2.28
CA ILE A 37 -3.35 2.27 2.39
C ILE A 37 -3.42 3.54 1.54
N GLU A 38 -3.81 3.44 0.27
CA GLU A 38 -3.96 4.62 -0.60
C GLU A 38 -4.90 5.67 0.01
N ARG A 39 -6.01 5.22 0.63
CA ARG A 39 -6.93 6.12 1.31
C ARG A 39 -6.25 6.83 2.48
N ILE A 40 -5.51 6.10 3.32
CA ILE A 40 -4.79 6.67 4.45
C ILE A 40 -3.72 7.68 3.97
N GLU A 41 -2.97 7.34 2.92
CA GLU A 41 -1.95 8.23 2.35
C GLU A 41 -2.55 9.54 1.83
N ARG A 42 -3.72 9.48 1.17
CA ARG A 42 -4.47 10.66 0.74
C ARG A 42 -4.88 11.53 1.92
N GLU A 43 -5.48 10.94 2.96
CA GLU A 43 -5.91 11.67 4.15
C GLU A 43 -4.72 12.31 4.90
N LEU A 44 -3.60 11.60 5.03
CA LEU A 44 -2.37 12.15 5.62
C LEU A 44 -1.82 13.33 4.83
N THR A 45 -1.87 13.26 3.49
CA THR A 45 -1.46 14.36 2.62
C THR A 45 -2.35 15.58 2.82
N LEU A 46 -3.68 15.39 2.92
CA LEU A 46 -4.62 16.46 3.18
C LEU A 46 -4.38 17.11 4.55
N LEU A 47 -4.19 16.30 5.60
CA LEU A 47 -3.87 16.80 6.95
C LEU A 47 -2.57 17.59 6.96
N ARG A 48 -1.52 17.10 6.29
CA ARG A 48 -0.24 17.81 6.18
C ARG A 48 -0.41 19.17 5.50
N ASN A 49 -1.20 19.24 4.43
CA ASN A 49 -1.49 20.49 3.73
C ASN A 49 -2.27 21.48 4.62
N GLN A 50 -3.23 21.00 5.42
CA GLN A 50 -3.95 21.84 6.37
C GLN A 50 -3.03 22.39 7.46
N LEU A 51 -2.11 21.58 7.99
CA LEU A 51 -1.13 22.03 8.98
C LEU A 51 -0.23 23.14 8.43
N TYR A 52 0.30 22.99 7.21
CA TYR A 52 1.09 24.04 6.56
C TYR A 52 0.27 25.32 6.30
N ALA A 53 -1.02 25.21 6.02
CA ALA A 53 -1.88 26.37 5.80
C ALA A 53 -2.19 27.14 7.09
N ILE A 54 -2.14 26.49 8.26
CA ILE A 54 -2.43 27.09 9.56
C ILE A 54 -1.19 27.78 10.16
N GLU A 55 0.02 27.34 9.80
CA GLU A 55 1.27 27.91 10.32
C GLU A 55 2.06 28.68 9.23
N PRO A 56 1.75 29.98 8.99
CA PRO A 56 2.56 30.83 8.14
C PRO A 56 3.88 31.17 8.86
N GLY A 57 4.83 30.22 8.90
CA GLY A 57 6.13 30.44 9.53
C GLY A 57 7.00 29.22 9.83
N ALA A 58 6.46 27.99 9.81
CA ALA A 58 7.26 26.77 10.03
C ALA A 58 7.81 26.13 8.74
N GLY A 59 7.53 26.72 7.58
CA GLY A 59 8.27 26.49 6.36
C GLY A 59 9.54 27.35 6.40
N GLY A 60 10.67 26.73 6.73
CA GLY A 60 11.96 27.39 6.70
C GLY A 60 12.16 28.20 5.42
N LYS A 61 12.49 29.48 5.61
CA LYS A 61 13.20 30.38 4.71
C LYS A 61 13.51 29.75 3.34
N VAL A 62 12.65 30.00 2.36
CA VAL A 62 13.14 30.11 1.00
C VAL A 62 13.66 31.54 0.91
N ASP A 63 14.98 31.64 0.90
CA ASP A 63 15.74 32.86 0.64
C ASP A 63 15.25 33.55 -0.64
N ALA A 64 14.21 34.38 -0.53
CA ALA A 64 14.05 35.54 -1.39
C ALA A 64 14.92 36.64 -0.76
N GLU A 65 16.21 36.45 -0.95
CA GLU A 65 17.27 37.41 -0.70
C GLU A 65 17.11 38.57 -1.68
N GLU A 66 16.05 39.37 -1.52
CA GLU A 66 15.98 40.68 -2.16
C GLU A 66 16.81 41.65 -1.31
N THR A 67 18.11 41.65 -1.59
CA THR A 67 19.01 42.72 -1.13
C THR A 67 18.40 44.06 -1.56
N PRO A 68 18.17 45.01 -0.63
CA PRO A 68 17.51 46.27 -0.98
C PRO A 68 18.37 47.08 -1.95
N PRO A 69 17.76 47.77 -2.94
CA PRO A 69 18.51 48.58 -3.88
C PRO A 69 19.10 49.78 -3.14
N HIS A 70 20.42 49.78 -2.97
CA HIS A 70 21.15 50.94 -2.49
C HIS A 70 21.12 52.05 -3.55
N TYR A 71 20.45 53.15 -3.24
CA TYR A 71 20.59 54.44 -3.93
C TYR A 71 21.72 55.26 -3.31
#